data_AF-A0A1G2YBA6-F1
#
_entry.id   AF-A0A1G2YBA6-F1
#
_cell.length_a   1.000
_cell.length_b   1.000
_cell.length_c   1.000
_cell.angle_alpha   90.00
_cell.angle_beta   90.00
_cell.angle_gamma   90.00
#
_symmetry.space_group_name_H-M   'P 1'
#
loop_
_entity.id
_entity.type
_entity.pdbx_description
1 polymer ?
#
loop_
_entity_poly.entity_id
_entity_poly.type
_entity_poly.pdbx_seq_one_letter_code
_entity_poly.pdbx_strand_id
1 'polypeptide(L)'
;MSNITPNRISKTETYLMETALEYVMPEFFTNLPKNKWRSLQLIHNLNVRFVTAYEPSKWRAVFRDGKGTILDLKITDPIISDRLRRKEKISKNCILTVSLATPWSPDVKKPPLCYKVVAGVVEL
;
A
#
# COMPACT_ATOMS: atom_id res chain seq x y z
N MET A 1 -12.18 2.06 -39.12
CA MET A 1 -12.44 2.56 -37.75
C MET A 1 -11.86 1.55 -36.78
N SER A 2 -10.66 1.82 -36.30
CA SER A 2 -9.87 0.88 -35.48
C SER A 2 -10.07 1.26 -34.02
N ASN A 3 -10.77 0.42 -33.25
CA ASN A 3 -10.97 0.64 -31.82
C ASN A 3 -9.65 0.43 -31.08
N ILE A 4 -9.10 1.50 -30.53
CA ILE A 4 -7.95 1.47 -29.63
C ILE A 4 -8.48 1.06 -28.25
N THR A 5 -8.23 -0.18 -27.86
CA THR A 5 -8.41 -0.63 -26.48
C THR A 5 -7.33 0.04 -25.61
N PRO A 6 -7.69 0.72 -24.51
CA PRO A 6 -6.69 1.28 -23.61
C PRO A 6 -5.91 0.14 -22.95
N ASN A 7 -4.59 0.26 -22.97
CA ASN A 7 -3.63 -0.68 -22.37
C ASN A 7 -4.04 -1.09 -20.96
N ARG A 8 -4.62 -2.30 -20.85
CA ARG A 8 -4.71 -3.04 -19.61
C ARG A 8 -3.28 -3.48 -19.27
N ILE A 9 -2.63 -2.80 -18.32
CA ILE A 9 -1.37 -3.28 -17.75
C ILE A 9 -1.71 -4.57 -16.99
N SER A 10 -1.59 -5.66 -17.73
CA SER A 10 -1.65 -7.04 -17.28
C SER A 10 -0.31 -7.41 -16.67
N LYS A 11 -0.32 -7.93 -15.44
CA LYS A 11 0.27 -9.24 -15.12
C LYS A 11 0.01 -9.61 -13.67
N THR A 12 -0.65 -10.74 -13.50
CA THR A 12 -0.94 -11.42 -12.24
C THR A 12 0.35 -12.04 -11.69
N GLU A 13 1.29 -11.20 -11.27
CA GLU A 13 2.51 -11.65 -10.58
C GLU A 13 2.31 -11.52 -9.07
N THR A 14 2.75 -12.56 -8.34
CA THR A 14 2.64 -12.74 -6.88
C THR A 14 2.70 -11.42 -6.13
N TYR A 15 1.56 -11.02 -5.57
CA TYR A 15 1.37 -9.67 -5.06
C TYR A 15 1.93 -9.59 -3.64
N LEU A 16 2.62 -8.49 -3.33
CA LEU A 16 2.86 -8.04 -1.95
C LEU A 16 1.54 -7.95 -1.16
N MET A 17 0.42 -7.84 -1.87
CA MET A 17 -0.97 -7.84 -1.41
C MET A 17 -1.67 -9.21 -1.40
N GLU A 18 -0.97 -10.34 -1.49
CA GLU A 18 -1.65 -11.66 -1.45
C GLU A 18 -2.45 -11.91 -0.17
N THR A 19 -2.08 -11.22 0.91
CA THR A 19 -2.79 -11.26 2.19
C THR A 19 -3.43 -9.91 2.48
N ALA A 20 -4.61 -9.95 3.13
CA ALA A 20 -5.23 -8.76 3.72
C ALA A 20 -4.46 -8.22 4.95
N LEU A 21 -3.46 -8.98 5.43
CA LEU A 21 -2.62 -8.56 6.55
C LEU A 21 -1.82 -7.31 6.17
N GLU A 22 -1.67 -6.40 7.12
CA GLU A 22 -0.86 -5.19 6.95
C GLU A 22 0.65 -5.45 7.01
N TYR A 23 1.07 -6.72 7.10
CA TYR A 23 2.47 -7.12 7.16
C TYR A 23 2.70 -8.47 6.49
N VAL A 24 3.97 -8.77 6.27
CA VAL A 24 4.47 -10.09 5.87
C VAL A 24 5.64 -10.49 6.78
N MET A 25 5.80 -11.80 7.01
CA MET A 25 6.95 -12.33 7.74
C MET A 25 8.20 -12.28 6.83
N PRO A 26 9.38 -11.89 7.32
CA PRO A 26 10.61 -11.87 6.51
C PRO A 26 10.93 -13.23 5.86
N GLU A 27 10.60 -14.34 6.52
CA GLU A 27 10.77 -15.71 6.05
C GLU A 27 9.92 -16.03 4.80
N PHE A 28 8.92 -15.20 4.49
CA PHE A 28 8.20 -15.32 3.22
C PHE A 28 9.14 -15.10 2.03
N PHE A 29 10.12 -14.20 2.16
CA PHE A 29 11.05 -13.89 1.09
C PHE A 29 12.12 -14.98 0.90
N THR A 30 12.53 -15.66 1.96
CA THR A 30 13.53 -16.75 1.85
C THR A 30 13.00 -17.92 1.01
N ASN A 31 11.69 -18.15 1.03
CA ASN A 31 11.02 -19.19 0.25
C ASN A 31 10.62 -18.74 -1.17
N LEU A 32 10.79 -17.46 -1.50
CA LEU A 32 10.48 -16.91 -2.81
C LEU A 32 11.74 -16.84 -3.69
N PRO A 33 11.66 -17.27 -4.96
CA PRO A 33 12.70 -16.96 -5.95
C PRO A 33 12.96 -15.45 -6.00
N LYS A 34 14.24 -15.04 -6.02
CA LYS A 34 14.63 -13.61 -5.99
C LYS A 34 13.95 -12.78 -7.09
N ASN A 35 13.73 -13.36 -8.27
CA ASN A 35 13.03 -12.69 -9.38
C ASN A 35 11.54 -12.42 -9.10
N LYS A 36 10.96 -13.03 -8.08
CA LYS A 36 9.59 -12.80 -7.58
C LYS A 36 9.56 -11.88 -6.36
N TRP A 37 10.71 -11.42 -5.86
CA TRP A 37 10.71 -10.43 -4.78
C TRP A 37 10.16 -9.12 -5.31
N ARG A 38 9.07 -8.66 -4.71
CA ARG A 38 8.45 -7.37 -4.96
C ARG A 38 8.29 -6.70 -3.61
N SER A 39 9.05 -5.62 -3.39
CA SER A 39 8.99 -4.80 -2.17
C SER A 39 8.20 -3.50 -2.36
N LEU A 40 7.81 -3.21 -3.60
CA LEU A 40 7.12 -1.99 -4.03
C LEU A 40 6.03 -2.35 -5.05
N GLN A 41 4.87 -1.72 -4.93
CA GLN A 41 3.76 -1.83 -5.87
C GLN A 41 3.09 -0.48 -6.06
N LEU A 42 2.69 -0.19 -7.30
CA LEU A 42 1.84 0.96 -7.64
C LEU A 42 0.41 0.47 -7.83
N ILE A 43 -0.53 1.10 -7.13
CA ILE A 43 -1.95 0.73 -7.14
C ILE A 43 -2.76 1.95 -7.52
N HIS A 44 -3.34 1.92 -8.71
CA HIS A 44 -4.37 2.89 -9.08
C HIS A 44 -5.70 2.48 -8.45
N ASN A 45 -6.31 3.37 -7.67
CA ASN A 45 -7.60 3.14 -7.04
C ASN A 45 -8.50 4.38 -7.17
N LEU A 46 -9.78 4.16 -7.51
CA LEU A 46 -10.76 5.22 -7.76
C LEU A 46 -11.51 5.67 -6.49
N ASN A 47 -11.35 4.97 -5.38
CA ASN A 47 -12.12 5.17 -4.16
C ASN A 47 -11.27 5.00 -2.89
N VAL A 48 -10.12 5.68 -2.85
CA VAL A 48 -9.28 5.75 -1.66
C VAL A 48 -9.99 6.58 -0.59
N ARG A 49 -10.00 6.08 0.65
CA ARG A 49 -10.46 6.82 1.82
C ARG A 49 -9.29 7.08 2.75
N PHE A 50 -9.13 8.32 3.17
CA PHE A 50 -8.15 8.74 4.16
C PHE A 50 -8.82 8.83 5.53
N VAL A 51 -8.29 8.10 6.50
CA VAL A 51 -8.84 8.05 7.87
C VAL A 51 -7.74 8.31 8.89
N THR A 52 -8.09 8.95 10.00
CA THR A 52 -7.19 9.07 11.15
C THR A 52 -7.05 7.70 11.81
N ALA A 53 -5.83 7.32 12.14
CA ALA A 53 -5.59 6.19 13.03
C ALA A 53 -6.06 6.53 14.46
N TYR A 54 -5.98 5.55 15.36
CA TYR A 54 -6.25 5.75 16.79
C TYR A 54 -5.35 6.84 17.40
N GLU A 55 -4.14 7.01 16.87
CA GLU A 55 -3.29 8.17 17.14
C GLU A 55 -3.64 9.32 16.17
N PRO A 56 -4.07 10.49 16.67
CA PRO A 56 -4.59 11.60 15.84
C PRO A 56 -3.59 12.16 14.81
N SER A 57 -2.30 11.85 14.96
CA SER A 57 -1.22 12.33 14.09
C SER A 57 -0.85 11.34 12.97
N LYS A 58 -1.41 10.13 12.99
CA LYS A 58 -1.12 9.06 12.02
C LYS A 58 -2.32 8.87 11.10
N TRP A 59 -2.08 8.93 9.79
CA TRP A 59 -3.11 8.73 8.79
C TRP A 59 -3.01 7.34 8.16
N ARG A 60 -4.15 6.83 7.70
CA ARG A 60 -4.25 5.56 6.98
C ARG A 60 -5.03 5.75 5.68
N ALA A 61 -4.65 4.98 4.66
CA ALA A 61 -5.38 4.86 3.41
C ALA A 61 -6.13 3.54 3.40
N VAL A 62 -7.44 3.62 3.17
CA VAL A 62 -8.32 2.45 3.02
C VAL A 62 -8.77 2.36 1.57
N PHE A 63 -8.46 1.25 0.92
CA PHE A 63 -8.75 1.02 -0.50
C PHE A 63 -8.90 -0.48 -0.80
N ARG A 64 -9.28 -0.82 -2.03
CA ARG A 64 -9.34 -2.21 -2.49
C ARG A 64 -8.21 -2.51 -3.46
N ASP A 65 -7.61 -3.68 -3.34
CA ASP A 65 -6.66 -4.14 -4.35
C ASP A 65 -7.37 -4.68 -5.60
N GLY A 66 -6.59 -5.15 -6.59
CA GLY A 66 -7.12 -5.72 -7.83
C GLY A 66 -7.90 -7.04 -7.65
N LYS A 67 -7.83 -7.67 -6.46
CA LYS A 67 -8.60 -8.87 -6.09
C LYS A 67 -9.86 -8.53 -5.28
N GLY A 68 -10.07 -7.26 -4.95
CA GLY A 68 -11.18 -6.79 -4.13
C GLY A 68 -10.92 -6.87 -2.62
N THR A 69 -9.73 -7.30 -2.19
CA THR A 69 -9.32 -7.30 -0.78
C THR A 69 -9.25 -5.86 -0.27
N ILE A 70 -9.87 -5.60 0.88
CA ILE A 70 -9.78 -4.31 1.55
C ILE A 70 -8.43 -4.23 2.26
N LEU A 71 -7.66 -3.21 1.91
CA LEU A 71 -6.42 -2.86 2.55
C LEU A 71 -6.62 -1.58 3.34
N ASP A 72 -6.19 -1.62 4.59
CA ASP A 72 -6.12 -0.46 5.46
C ASP A 72 -4.66 -0.33 5.86
N LEU A 73 -3.96 0.68 5.35
CA LEU A 73 -2.51 0.79 5.47
C LEU A 73 -2.09 2.16 5.98
N LYS A 74 -1.06 2.18 6.85
CA LYS A 74 -0.48 3.42 7.36
C LYS A 74 0.15 4.24 6.23
N ILE A 75 -0.10 5.54 6.24
CA ILE A 75 0.54 6.51 5.35
C ILE A 75 1.84 6.99 5.99
N THR A 76 2.90 6.94 5.22
CA THR A 76 4.24 7.42 5.58
C THR A 76 4.74 8.52 4.66
N ASP A 77 3.98 8.84 3.60
CA ASP A 77 4.20 10.03 2.76
C ASP A 77 4.09 11.31 3.61
N PRO A 78 5.18 12.08 3.78
CA PRO A 78 5.19 13.24 4.66
C PRO A 78 4.33 14.39 4.12
N ILE A 79 4.28 14.58 2.80
CA ILE A 79 3.54 15.68 2.15
C ILE A 79 2.05 15.43 2.32
N ILE A 80 1.60 14.22 2.02
CA ILE A 80 0.19 13.84 2.10
C ILE A 80 -0.29 13.81 3.55
N SER A 81 0.55 13.31 4.45
CA SER A 81 0.25 13.33 5.89
C SER A 81 0.08 14.76 6.42
N ASP A 82 0.88 15.71 5.95
CA ASP A 82 0.77 17.12 6.33
C ASP A 82 -0.50 17.77 5.77
N ARG A 83 -0.81 17.54 4.49
CA ARG A 83 -2.06 18.01 3.87
C ARG A 83 -3.31 17.49 4.59
N LEU A 84 -3.34 16.19 4.91
CA LEU A 84 -4.43 15.59 5.69
C LEU A 84 -4.54 16.19 7.09
N ARG A 85 -3.41 16.47 7.76
CA ARG A 85 -3.38 17.16 9.07
C ARG A 85 -3.99 18.56 8.99
N ARG A 86 -3.74 19.28 7.90
CA ARG A 86 -4.35 20.59 7.59
C ARG A 86 -5.82 20.49 7.17
N LYS A 87 -6.40 19.28 7.19
CA LYS A 87 -7.76 18.97 6.74
C LYS A 87 -8.00 19.31 5.27
N GLU A 88 -6.95 19.32 4.46
CA GLU A 88 -7.08 19.46 3.02
C GLU A 88 -7.81 18.24 2.45
N LYS A 89 -8.60 18.48 1.41
CA LYS A 89 -9.29 17.42 0.69
C LYS A 89 -8.34 16.82 -0.35
N ILE A 90 -8.10 15.52 -0.23
CA ILE A 90 -7.37 14.72 -1.21
C ILE A 90 -8.38 13.99 -2.09
N SER A 91 -8.11 13.91 -3.40
CA SER A 91 -8.88 13.13 -4.36
C SER A 91 -9.01 11.67 -3.88
N LYS A 92 -10.12 11.03 -4.21
CA LYS A 92 -10.29 9.59 -3.98
C LYS A 92 -9.67 8.76 -5.11
N ASN A 93 -9.42 9.38 -6.25
CA ASN A 93 -8.76 8.79 -7.40
C ASN A 93 -7.25 9.02 -7.24
N CYS A 94 -6.51 7.97 -6.89
CA CYS A 94 -5.09 8.07 -6.61
C CYS A 94 -4.31 6.88 -7.17
N ILE A 95 -3.03 7.13 -7.46
CA ILE A 95 -2.01 6.11 -7.52
C ILE A 95 -1.33 6.05 -6.15
N LEU A 96 -1.42 4.90 -5.49
CA LEU A 96 -0.78 4.62 -4.21
C LEU A 96 0.51 3.85 -4.45
N THR A 97 1.61 4.36 -3.91
CA THR A 97 2.87 3.63 -3.82
C THR A 97 2.87 2.86 -2.51
N VAL A 98 2.73 1.55 -2.60
CA VAL A 98 2.77 0.67 -1.43
C VAL A 98 4.10 -0.04 -1.36
N SER A 99 4.78 0.08 -0.23
CA SER A 99 6.08 -0.55 0.01
C SER A 99 6.06 -1.41 1.27
N LEU A 100 7.06 -2.27 1.40
CA LEU A 100 7.39 -2.90 2.68
C LEU A 100 8.42 -2.08 3.44
N ALA A 101 8.14 -1.83 4.71
CA ALA A 101 9.13 -1.34 5.65
C ALA A 101 10.18 -2.42 5.94
N THR A 102 11.35 -1.98 6.41
CA THR A 102 12.37 -2.87 6.96
C THR A 102 11.78 -3.71 8.10
N PRO A 103 12.25 -4.96 8.29
CA PRO A 103 11.80 -5.81 9.38
C PRO A 103 11.88 -5.07 10.72
N TRP A 104 10.75 -4.99 11.44
CA TRP A 104 10.67 -4.31 12.72
C TRP A 104 9.72 -5.06 13.64
N SER A 105 10.02 -5.07 14.94
CA SER A 105 9.14 -5.63 15.96
C SER A 105 8.82 -4.58 17.02
N PRO A 106 7.55 -4.46 17.45
CA PRO A 106 7.19 -3.62 18.60
C PRO A 106 7.72 -4.16 19.94
N ASP A 107 8.11 -5.44 19.98
CA ASP A 107 8.62 -6.11 21.17
C ASP A 107 9.80 -7.01 20.79
N VAL A 108 10.93 -6.89 21.49
CA VAL A 108 12.14 -7.69 21.25
C VAL A 108 11.86 -9.21 21.34
N LYS A 109 10.81 -9.61 22.07
CA LYS A 109 10.37 -11.01 22.19
C LYS A 109 9.55 -11.53 21.00
N LYS A 110 9.07 -10.65 20.12
CA LYS A 110 8.29 -11.01 18.93
C LYS A 110 9.18 -11.00 17.69
N PRO A 111 8.93 -11.91 16.72
CA PRO A 111 9.67 -11.90 15.46
C PRO A 111 9.42 -10.58 14.71
N PRO A 112 10.44 -10.03 14.04
CA PRO A 112 10.27 -8.82 13.24
C PRO A 112 9.35 -9.07 12.06
N LEU A 113 8.53 -8.08 11.72
CA LEU A 113 7.59 -8.11 10.61
C LEU A 113 7.92 -7.02 9.60
N CYS A 114 7.70 -7.30 8.32
CA CYS A 114 7.77 -6.30 7.26
C CYS A 114 6.37 -5.71 7.05
N TYR A 115 6.14 -4.50 7.58
CA TYR A 115 4.85 -3.81 7.45
C TYR A 115 4.66 -3.21 6.07
N LYS A 116 3.47 -3.38 5.51
CA LYS A 116 3.01 -2.70 4.29
C LYS A 116 2.63 -1.26 4.66
N VAL A 117 3.14 -0.31 3.88
CA VAL A 117 2.88 1.12 4.10
C VAL A 117 2.58 1.82 2.78
N VAL A 118 1.74 2.84 2.83
CA VAL A 118 1.59 3.78 1.71
C VAL A 118 2.72 4.80 1.84
N ALA A 119 3.74 4.63 1.01
CA ALA A 119 4.94 5.48 0.99
C ALA A 119 4.76 6.72 0.10
N GLY A 120 3.79 6.70 -0.81
CA GLY A 120 3.48 7.83 -1.69
C GLY A 120 2.02 7.81 -2.15
N VAL A 121 1.44 9.00 -2.32
CA VAL A 121 0.11 9.17 -2.92
C VAL A 121 0.19 10.22 -4.02
N VAL A 122 -0.25 9.86 -5.23
CA VAL A 122 -0.39 10.77 -6.37
C VAL A 122 -1.86 10.89 -6.71
N GLU A 123 -2.39 12.10 -6.66
CA GLU A 123 -3.77 12.39 -7.07
C GLU A 123 -3.88 12.42 -8.60
N LEU A 124 -5.04 11.98 -9.10
CA LEU A 124 -5.39 11.97 -10.52
C LEU A 124 -6.67 12.75 -10.78
#